data_AF-A0A817P2G6-F1
#
_entry.id   AF-A0A817P2G6-F1
#
_cell.length_a   1.000
_cell.length_b   1.000
_cell.length_c   1.000
_cell.angle_alpha   90.00
_cell.angle_beta   90.00
_cell.angle_gamma   90.00
#
_symmetry.space_group_name_H-M   'P 1'
#
loop_
_entity.id
_entity.type
_entity.pdbx_description
1 polymer ?
#
loop_
_entity_poly.entity_id
_entity_poly.type
_entity_poly.pdbx_seq_one_letter_code
_entity_poly.pdbx_strand_id
1 'polypeptide(L)'
;MSFHQRDEIRWNKKGYFERFDGKKYWRKLCVIEGCMKRAKVLNWCKRHYTEQKQKSLITTTPTQVPQQSLVSSIPSSITATTNSNSILSSNLLFHQPHYHHLQAVSQIPMPPPSYLYTSASSLSDQSESIFHVRNEIRLNKRGYREQYDGIGHWRPLCIHEQCLKRAKKLSYCKRHYSEYMNQNQSNSTNMKTETDNKD
;
A
#
# COMPACT_ATOMS: atom_id res chain seq x y z
N MET A 1 19.33 29.83 11.16
CA MET A 1 18.22 28.93 10.80
C MET A 1 17.37 29.63 9.75
N SER A 2 17.26 29.08 8.54
CA SER A 2 16.45 29.70 7.48
C SER A 2 14.98 29.39 7.71
N PHE A 3 14.16 30.42 7.88
CA PHE A 3 12.71 30.28 8.02
C PHE A 3 12.08 30.35 6.63
N HIS A 4 11.66 29.21 6.10
CA HIS A 4 10.85 29.17 4.88
C HIS A 4 9.41 29.55 5.22
N GLN A 5 8.82 30.45 4.42
CA GLN A 5 7.41 30.78 4.54
C GLN A 5 6.57 29.59 4.08
N ARG A 6 5.44 29.33 4.76
CA ARG A 6 4.47 28.34 4.26
C ARG A 6 4.04 28.78 2.86
N ASP A 7 3.97 27.81 1.95
CA ASP A 7 3.56 28.00 0.55
C ASP A 7 4.57 28.72 -0.35
N GLU A 8 5.81 28.87 0.09
CA GLU A 8 6.91 29.23 -0.79
C GLU A 8 7.01 28.22 -1.94
N ILE A 9 7.00 28.73 -3.18
CA ILE A 9 7.21 27.96 -4.40
C ILE A 9 8.55 28.35 -4.97
N ARG A 10 9.34 27.35 -5.34
CA ARG A 10 10.62 27.58 -6.00
C ARG A 10 10.82 26.66 -7.19
N TRP A 11 11.68 27.08 -8.08
CA TRP A 11 12.21 26.24 -9.15
C TRP A 11 13.37 25.39 -8.62
N ASN A 12 13.31 24.07 -8.78
CA ASN A 12 14.41 23.18 -8.46
C ASN A 12 15.42 23.14 -9.62
N LYS A 13 16.71 22.96 -9.33
CA LYS A 13 17.80 22.72 -10.31
C LYS A 13 17.49 21.59 -11.32
N LYS A 14 16.58 20.68 -10.97
CA LYS A 14 16.11 19.58 -11.83
C LYS A 14 14.95 19.95 -12.78
N GLY A 15 14.57 21.23 -12.86
CA GLY A 15 13.59 21.71 -13.84
C GLY A 15 12.12 21.48 -13.47
N TYR A 16 11.78 21.45 -12.19
CA TYR A 16 10.38 21.34 -11.75
C TYR A 16 10.09 22.23 -10.53
N PHE A 17 8.83 22.61 -10.36
CA PHE A 17 8.38 23.39 -9.21
C PHE A 17 8.26 22.55 -7.95
N GLU A 18 8.69 23.12 -6.82
CA GLU A 18 8.48 22.57 -5.50
C GLU A 18 7.73 23.56 -4.61
N ARG A 19 6.85 23.06 -3.74
CA ARG A 19 6.21 23.84 -2.67
C ARG A 19 6.65 23.32 -1.31
N PHE A 20 6.93 24.24 -0.38
CA PHE A 20 7.25 23.90 0.99
C PHE A 20 5.97 23.57 1.78
N ASP A 21 5.92 22.41 2.45
CA ASP A 21 4.72 21.94 3.15
C ASP A 21 4.64 22.37 4.64
N GLY A 22 5.59 23.18 5.10
CA GLY A 22 5.71 23.61 6.50
C GLY A 22 6.22 22.52 7.46
N LYS A 23 6.49 21.29 6.97
CA LYS A 23 6.87 20.13 7.79
C LYS A 23 8.29 19.62 7.49
N LYS A 24 9.15 20.46 6.89
CA LYS A 24 10.61 20.26 6.64
C LYS A 24 11.00 19.82 5.22
N TYR A 25 10.07 19.50 4.32
CA TYR A 25 10.43 19.01 2.99
C TYR A 25 9.70 19.73 1.86
N TRP A 26 10.48 19.94 0.79
CA TRP A 26 9.99 20.44 -0.48
C TRP A 26 9.29 19.32 -1.24
N ARG A 27 8.08 19.60 -1.72
CA ARG A 27 7.28 18.62 -2.45
C ARG A 27 7.11 19.06 -3.89
N LYS A 28 7.32 18.13 -4.81
CA LYS A 28 7.11 18.38 -6.24
C LYS A 28 5.65 18.78 -6.52
N LEU A 29 5.47 19.80 -7.34
CA LEU A 29 4.19 20.19 -7.91
C LEU A 29 3.95 19.45 -9.23
N CYS A 30 2.69 19.50 -9.68
CA CYS A 30 2.29 18.92 -10.94
C CYS A 30 2.94 19.68 -12.11
N VAL A 31 3.40 18.94 -13.13
CA VAL A 31 4.04 19.55 -14.32
C VAL A 31 3.06 20.29 -15.23
N ILE A 32 1.78 19.91 -15.21
CA ILE A 32 0.73 20.59 -15.99
C ILE A 32 0.62 22.06 -15.56
N GLU A 33 0.72 22.97 -16.53
CA GLU A 33 0.64 24.41 -16.32
C GLU A 33 -0.64 24.81 -15.57
N GLY A 34 -0.52 25.75 -14.63
CA GLY A 34 -1.62 26.18 -13.76
C GLY A 34 -1.98 25.20 -12.64
N CYS A 35 -1.33 24.04 -12.52
CA CYS A 35 -1.65 23.06 -11.48
C CYS A 35 -0.73 23.12 -10.25
N MET A 36 -1.19 23.77 -9.19
CA MET A 36 -0.43 23.86 -7.92
C MET A 36 -0.64 22.68 -6.97
N LYS A 37 -1.17 21.55 -7.45
CA LYS A 37 -1.39 20.35 -6.63
C LYS A 37 -0.11 19.53 -6.51
N ARG A 38 0.08 18.87 -5.37
CA ARG A 38 1.20 17.96 -5.12
C ARG A 38 1.23 16.83 -6.15
N ALA A 39 2.38 16.62 -6.79
CA ALA A 39 2.62 15.46 -7.63
C ALA A 39 2.79 14.18 -6.79
N LYS A 40 2.22 13.07 -7.28
CA LYS A 40 2.34 11.74 -6.66
C LYS A 40 3.15 10.78 -7.52
N VAL A 41 2.80 10.64 -8.80
CA VAL A 41 3.36 9.65 -9.73
C VAL A 41 3.71 10.38 -11.02
N LEU A 42 4.90 10.13 -11.59
CA LEU A 42 5.37 10.73 -12.86
C LEU A 42 5.29 12.28 -12.89
N ASN A 43 5.57 12.95 -11.78
CA ASN A 43 5.43 14.41 -11.63
C ASN A 43 3.99 14.94 -11.89
N TRP A 44 2.97 14.09 -11.83
CA TRP A 44 1.56 14.46 -11.98
C TRP A 44 0.79 14.36 -10.68
N CYS A 45 -0.19 15.25 -10.49
CA CYS A 45 -1.16 15.10 -9.42
C CYS A 45 -2.13 13.93 -9.71
N LYS A 46 -2.86 13.47 -8.68
CA LYS A 46 -3.81 12.36 -8.83
C LYS A 46 -4.81 12.56 -9.98
N ARG A 47 -5.32 13.79 -10.13
CA ARG A 47 -6.30 14.15 -11.16
C ARG A 47 -5.73 14.02 -12.57
N HIS A 48 -4.62 14.68 -12.86
CA HIS A 48 -4.01 14.62 -14.19
C HIS A 48 -3.50 13.22 -14.54
N TYR A 49 -3.04 12.45 -13.54
CA TYR A 49 -2.70 11.05 -13.74
C TYR A 49 -3.91 10.21 -14.15
N THR A 50 -5.07 10.38 -13.50
CA THR A 50 -6.28 9.65 -13.87
C THR A 50 -6.83 10.07 -15.24
N GLU A 51 -6.82 11.36 -15.55
CA GLU A 51 -7.25 11.88 -16.86
C GLU A 51 -6.37 11.35 -17.98
N GLN A 52 -5.04 11.37 -17.82
CA GLN A 52 -4.15 10.78 -18.81
C GLN A 52 -4.40 9.27 -18.94
N LYS A 53 -4.51 8.56 -17.82
CA LYS A 53 -4.73 7.12 -17.84
C LYS A 53 -6.03 6.76 -18.58
N GLN A 54 -7.09 7.52 -18.38
CA GLN A 54 -8.36 7.35 -19.12
C GLN A 54 -8.19 7.63 -20.61
N LYS A 55 -7.49 8.71 -20.98
CA LYS A 55 -7.18 9.01 -22.40
C LYS A 55 -6.39 7.88 -23.04
N SER A 56 -5.35 7.36 -22.38
CA SER A 56 -4.54 6.25 -22.91
C SER A 56 -5.30 4.94 -23.06
N LEU A 57 -6.37 4.74 -22.28
CA LEU A 57 -7.21 3.54 -22.39
C LEU A 57 -8.22 3.63 -23.55
N ILE A 58 -8.53 4.84 -24.02
CA ILE A 58 -9.43 5.06 -25.16
C ILE A 58 -8.65 5.06 -26.48
N THR A 59 -7.34 5.31 -26.44
CA THR A 59 -6.44 5.30 -27.62
C THR A 59 -5.92 3.88 -27.94
N THR A 60 -6.81 2.89 -28.06
CA THR A 60 -6.43 1.56 -28.59
C THR A 60 -7.33 1.04 -29.72
N THR A 61 -8.29 1.84 -30.21
CA THR A 61 -8.79 1.63 -31.57
C THR A 61 -7.95 2.52 -32.48
N PRO A 62 -7.07 1.97 -33.34
CA PRO A 62 -6.64 2.71 -34.52
C PRO A 62 -7.90 2.93 -35.35
N THR A 63 -8.62 4.01 -35.08
CA THR A 63 -9.61 4.54 -36.00
C THR A 63 -8.81 4.87 -37.25
N GLN A 64 -8.88 3.97 -38.24
CA GLN A 64 -8.37 4.23 -39.56
C GLN A 64 -8.87 5.60 -39.96
N VAL A 65 -7.91 6.52 -40.14
CA VAL A 65 -8.16 7.84 -40.72
C VAL A 65 -8.87 7.56 -42.05
N PRO A 66 -10.15 7.94 -42.22
CA PRO A 66 -10.73 7.98 -43.55
C PRO A 66 -9.86 8.96 -44.32
N GLN A 67 -9.20 8.50 -45.37
CA GLN A 67 -8.50 9.37 -46.31
C GLN A 67 -9.55 10.26 -46.99
N GLN A 68 -9.91 11.36 -46.34
CA GLN A 68 -10.72 12.39 -46.96
C GLN A 68 -9.77 13.26 -47.77
N SER A 69 -9.87 13.06 -49.08
CA SER A 69 -9.38 13.94 -50.13
C SER A 69 -9.56 15.41 -49.74
N LEU A 70 -8.44 16.14 -49.76
CA LEU A 70 -8.38 17.59 -49.67
C LEU A 70 -9.27 18.21 -50.75
N VAL A 71 -10.42 18.76 -50.34
CA VAL A 71 -11.15 19.73 -51.16
C VAL A 71 -11.14 21.04 -50.39
N SER A 72 -10.38 21.98 -50.93
CA SER A 72 -10.23 23.34 -50.43
C SER A 72 -11.55 24.09 -50.53
N SER A 73 -12.09 24.58 -49.41
CA SER A 73 -13.05 25.67 -49.37
C SER A 73 -13.02 26.35 -48.00
N ILE A 74 -12.58 27.60 -48.00
CA ILE A 74 -12.59 28.56 -46.86
C ILE A 74 -13.97 29.28 -46.85
N PRO A 75 -14.22 30.23 -45.92
CA PRO A 75 -14.83 30.11 -44.59
C PRO A 75 -16.30 30.61 -44.57
N SER A 76 -17.01 30.45 -43.45
CA SER A 76 -17.85 31.53 -42.87
C SER A 76 -18.41 31.18 -41.50
N SER A 77 -18.11 32.08 -40.56
CA SER A 77 -18.83 32.52 -39.36
C SER A 77 -20.20 31.89 -39.05
N ILE A 78 -20.37 31.31 -37.85
CA ILE A 78 -21.57 31.54 -37.03
C ILE A 78 -21.39 31.17 -35.54
N THR A 79 -21.63 32.20 -34.71
CA THR A 79 -22.38 32.32 -33.44
C THR A 79 -22.39 31.22 -32.37
N ALA A 80 -22.20 31.73 -31.14
CA ALA A 80 -22.40 31.11 -29.84
C ALA A 80 -23.78 30.44 -29.65
N THR A 81 -23.80 29.37 -28.86
CA THR A 81 -25.01 28.94 -28.14
C THR A 81 -24.61 28.30 -26.81
N THR A 82 -25.09 28.94 -25.75
CA THR A 82 -25.19 28.43 -24.38
C THR A 82 -26.04 27.17 -24.36
N ASN A 83 -25.57 26.11 -23.69
CA ASN A 83 -26.45 25.02 -23.30
C ASN A 83 -26.18 24.55 -21.87
N SER A 84 -27.14 24.83 -21.01
CA SER A 84 -27.31 24.38 -19.64
C SER A 84 -27.89 22.96 -19.64
N ASN A 85 -27.23 22.00 -18.99
CA ASN A 85 -27.84 20.71 -18.69
C ASN A 85 -27.69 20.36 -17.20
N SER A 86 -28.82 20.47 -16.52
CA SER A 86 -29.19 19.86 -15.25
C SER A 86 -29.60 18.40 -15.45
N ILE A 87 -28.96 17.45 -14.77
CA ILE A 87 -29.48 16.07 -14.55
C ILE A 87 -28.97 15.63 -13.16
N LEU A 88 -29.82 15.66 -12.12
CA LEU A 88 -30.66 14.57 -11.60
C LEU A 88 -29.89 13.40 -10.95
N SER A 89 -29.93 13.44 -9.62
CA SER A 89 -30.16 12.38 -8.64
C SER A 89 -30.04 10.91 -9.05
N SER A 90 -29.29 10.15 -8.25
CA SER A 90 -29.57 8.73 -8.00
C SER A 90 -29.11 8.35 -6.59
N ASN A 91 -30.07 7.90 -5.79
CA ASN A 91 -29.93 7.36 -4.44
C ASN A 91 -29.11 6.07 -4.45
N LEU A 92 -28.13 5.96 -3.55
CA LEU A 92 -27.40 4.71 -3.26
C LEU A 92 -27.91 4.12 -1.95
N LEU A 93 -28.77 3.12 -2.09
CA LEU A 93 -29.30 2.29 -1.01
C LEU A 93 -28.22 1.26 -0.62
N PHE A 94 -27.54 1.48 0.51
CA PHE A 94 -26.55 0.54 1.05
C PHE A 94 -27.26 -0.63 1.74
N HIS A 95 -27.18 -1.83 1.16
CA HIS A 95 -27.47 -3.08 1.86
C HIS A 95 -26.23 -3.52 2.66
N GLN A 96 -26.39 -3.76 3.96
CA GLN A 96 -25.40 -4.46 4.79
C GLN A 96 -25.59 -5.98 4.66
N PRO A 97 -24.50 -6.78 4.57
CA PRO A 97 -24.60 -8.22 4.72
C PRO A 97 -24.50 -8.63 6.20
N HIS A 98 -25.46 -9.45 6.64
CA HIS A 98 -25.41 -10.24 7.87
C HIS A 98 -24.37 -11.36 7.71
N TYR A 99 -23.43 -11.47 8.65
CA TYR A 99 -22.50 -12.58 8.75
C TYR A 99 -23.05 -13.65 9.69
N HIS A 100 -23.29 -14.85 9.17
CA HIS A 100 -23.58 -16.04 9.95
C HIS A 100 -22.30 -16.59 10.59
N HIS A 101 -22.42 -16.88 11.88
CA HIS A 101 -21.42 -17.47 12.75
C HIS A 101 -21.39 -18.99 12.53
N LEU A 102 -20.30 -19.53 11.98
CA LEU A 102 -20.04 -20.97 11.91
C LEU A 102 -18.91 -21.35 12.87
N GLN A 103 -19.29 -22.13 13.88
CA GLN A 103 -18.38 -22.99 14.64
C GLN A 103 -18.20 -24.29 13.85
N ALA A 104 -16.96 -24.71 13.64
CA ALA A 104 -16.67 -26.12 13.42
C ALA A 104 -15.23 -26.44 13.84
N VAL A 105 -15.17 -27.45 14.70
CA VAL A 105 -13.99 -28.12 15.25
C VAL A 105 -13.53 -29.16 14.24
N SER A 106 -12.23 -29.27 13.98
CA SER A 106 -11.63 -30.53 13.54
C SER A 106 -10.14 -30.58 13.86
N GLN A 107 -9.78 -31.63 14.62
CA GLN A 107 -8.42 -32.01 14.95
C GLN A 107 -7.73 -32.55 13.70
N ILE A 108 -6.52 -32.07 13.42
CA ILE A 108 -5.66 -32.60 12.35
C ILE A 108 -4.56 -33.44 13.03
N PRO A 109 -4.36 -34.71 12.65
CA PRO A 109 -3.28 -35.54 13.16
C PRO A 109 -1.93 -35.11 12.55
N MET A 110 -0.89 -35.09 13.39
CA MET A 110 0.48 -34.76 12.99
C MET A 110 1.12 -35.89 12.18
N PRO A 111 1.89 -35.60 11.12
CA PRO A 111 2.77 -36.59 10.50
C PRO A 111 4.08 -36.76 11.31
N PRO A 112 4.72 -37.95 11.24
CA PRO A 112 5.95 -38.25 11.97
C PRO A 112 7.20 -37.59 11.36
N PRO A 113 8.28 -37.42 12.15
CA PRO A 113 9.50 -36.76 11.70
C PRO A 113 10.34 -37.71 10.82
N SER A 114 10.50 -37.34 9.55
CA SER A 114 11.42 -38.03 8.64
C SER A 114 12.77 -37.33 8.65
N TYR A 115 13.74 -37.93 9.35
CA TYR A 115 15.14 -37.56 9.27
C TYR A 115 15.75 -38.26 8.05
N LEU A 116 16.05 -37.53 6.99
CA LEU A 116 17.05 -37.96 6.01
C LEU A 116 17.94 -36.79 5.65
N TYR A 117 19.21 -36.99 6.00
CA TYR A 117 20.36 -36.14 5.77
C TYR A 117 20.86 -36.42 4.36
N THR A 118 20.77 -35.46 3.45
CA THR A 118 21.31 -35.60 2.09
C THR A 118 22.43 -34.59 1.90
N SER A 119 23.61 -35.15 1.62
CA SER A 119 24.89 -34.47 1.45
C SER A 119 24.89 -33.50 0.26
N ALA A 120 25.64 -32.41 0.42
CA ALA A 120 25.80 -31.34 -0.55
C ALA A 120 26.52 -31.80 -1.83
N SER A 121 25.83 -31.67 -2.96
CA SER A 121 26.44 -31.65 -4.28
C SER A 121 26.44 -30.22 -4.80
N SER A 122 27.65 -29.68 -4.94
CA SER A 122 28.00 -28.45 -5.62
C SER A 122 27.51 -28.47 -7.07
N LEU A 123 26.56 -27.59 -7.40
CA LEU A 123 26.07 -27.35 -8.75
C LEU A 123 25.74 -25.86 -8.94
N SER A 124 26.50 -25.26 -9.86
CA SER A 124 26.21 -24.15 -10.76
C SER A 124 25.04 -23.21 -10.43
N ASP A 125 25.42 -21.93 -10.37
CA ASP A 125 24.69 -20.66 -10.34
C ASP A 125 23.55 -20.55 -11.39
N GLN A 126 22.54 -21.41 -11.31
CA GLN A 126 21.24 -21.17 -11.92
C GLN A 126 20.44 -20.37 -10.90
N SER A 127 20.32 -19.06 -11.15
CA SER A 127 19.38 -18.20 -10.44
C SER A 127 17.95 -18.60 -10.80
N GLU A 128 17.50 -19.74 -10.30
CA GLU A 128 16.07 -20.05 -10.26
C GLU A 128 15.43 -18.90 -9.50
N SER A 129 14.63 -18.08 -10.20
CA SER A 129 13.85 -17.07 -9.53
C SER A 129 12.88 -17.83 -8.64
N ILE A 130 13.19 -17.91 -7.34
CA ILE A 130 12.34 -18.57 -6.36
C ILE A 130 11.03 -17.80 -6.32
N PHE A 131 10.03 -18.31 -7.04
CA PHE A 131 8.71 -17.73 -7.08
C PHE A 131 8.02 -18.03 -5.75
N HIS A 132 8.09 -17.07 -4.83
CA HIS A 132 7.36 -17.15 -3.57
C HIS A 132 5.86 -17.04 -3.78
N VAL A 133 5.11 -17.95 -3.15
CA VAL A 133 3.65 -17.96 -3.22
C VAL A 133 3.09 -16.95 -2.22
N ARG A 134 2.04 -16.20 -2.60
CA ARG A 134 1.39 -15.27 -1.67
C ARG A 134 0.92 -16.04 -0.43
N ASN A 135 1.20 -15.48 0.75
CA ASN A 135 0.93 -16.09 2.06
C ASN A 135 1.84 -17.26 2.46
N GLU A 136 2.89 -17.57 1.70
CA GLU A 136 3.94 -18.48 2.13
C GLU A 136 4.51 -18.02 3.49
N ILE A 137 4.62 -18.95 4.44
CA ILE A 137 5.16 -18.71 5.78
C ILE A 137 6.48 -19.45 5.89
N ARG A 138 7.51 -18.77 6.40
CA ARG A 138 8.80 -19.37 6.71
C ARG A 138 9.36 -18.87 8.03
N LEU A 139 10.41 -19.53 8.51
CA LEU A 139 11.25 -19.01 9.59
C LEU A 139 12.44 -18.27 8.97
N ASN A 140 12.75 -17.08 9.47
CA ASN A 140 13.95 -16.35 9.08
C ASN A 140 15.19 -16.90 9.82
N LYS A 141 16.37 -16.37 9.52
CA LYS A 141 17.65 -16.79 10.13
C LYS A 141 17.70 -16.61 11.67
N ARG A 142 16.77 -15.86 12.25
CA ARG A 142 16.65 -15.63 13.70
C ARG A 142 15.56 -16.50 14.34
N GLY A 143 14.93 -17.40 13.58
CA GLY A 143 13.83 -18.24 14.06
C GLY A 143 12.48 -17.51 14.18
N TYR A 144 12.33 -16.31 13.63
CA TYR A 144 11.03 -15.62 13.62
C TYR A 144 10.23 -16.01 12.38
N ARG A 145 8.90 -16.14 12.54
CA ARG A 145 7.99 -16.39 11.43
C ARG A 145 7.79 -15.13 10.59
N GLU A 146 7.85 -15.30 9.28
CA GLU A 146 7.57 -14.26 8.30
C GLU A 146 6.60 -14.78 7.25
N GLN A 147 5.75 -13.89 6.72
CA GLN A 147 4.81 -14.17 5.66
C GLN A 147 5.10 -13.31 4.42
N TYR A 148 5.06 -13.93 3.25
CA TYR A 148 5.24 -13.23 1.98
C TYR A 148 3.99 -12.47 1.58
N ASP A 149 4.10 -11.16 1.32
CA ASP A 149 2.96 -10.30 0.99
C ASP A 149 2.52 -10.34 -0.48
N GLY A 150 3.23 -11.07 -1.33
CA GLY A 150 2.98 -11.15 -2.78
C GLY A 150 3.56 -9.98 -3.58
N ILE A 151 4.23 -9.03 -2.93
CA ILE A 151 4.81 -7.82 -3.56
C ILE A 151 6.33 -7.77 -3.31
N GLY A 152 6.98 -8.93 -3.18
CA GLY A 152 8.43 -8.99 -2.97
C GLY A 152 8.89 -8.76 -1.53
N HIS A 153 8.00 -8.68 -0.54
CA HIS A 153 8.40 -8.41 0.84
C HIS A 153 7.93 -9.51 1.81
N TRP A 154 8.86 -9.90 2.68
CA TRP A 154 8.58 -10.74 3.84
C TRP A 154 8.17 -9.85 5.03
N ARG A 155 7.06 -10.20 5.68
CA ARG A 155 6.51 -9.44 6.82
C ARG A 155 6.59 -10.30 8.08
N PRO A 156 7.10 -9.76 9.20
CA PRO A 156 7.15 -10.52 10.44
C PRO A 156 5.74 -10.81 10.95
N LEU A 157 5.52 -12.05 11.37
CA LEU A 157 4.30 -12.50 12.04
C LEU A 157 4.45 -12.39 13.56
N CYS A 158 3.32 -12.38 14.25
CA CYS A 158 3.27 -12.43 15.69
C CYS A 158 3.97 -13.69 16.21
N ILE A 159 4.72 -13.56 17.31
CA ILE A 159 5.47 -14.66 17.92
C ILE A 159 4.57 -15.75 18.51
N HIS A 160 3.40 -15.39 19.03
CA HIS A 160 2.42 -16.33 19.58
C HIS A 160 2.00 -17.40 18.55
N GLU A 161 2.13 -18.68 18.90
CA GLU A 161 2.13 -19.82 17.96
C GLU A 161 0.94 -19.92 17.00
N GLN A 162 -0.26 -19.49 17.39
CA GLN A 162 -1.44 -19.58 16.52
C GLN A 162 -1.84 -18.24 15.89
N CYS A 163 -0.98 -17.22 15.99
CA CYS A 163 -1.29 -15.87 15.53
C CYS A 163 -0.63 -15.55 14.19
N LEU A 164 -1.43 -15.55 13.13
CA LEU A 164 -1.01 -15.15 11.78
C LEU A 164 -1.08 -13.63 11.54
N LYS A 165 -1.33 -12.83 12.59
CA LYS A 165 -1.35 -11.37 12.45
C LYS A 165 0.07 -10.83 12.33
N ARG A 166 0.23 -9.79 11.50
CA ARG A 166 1.49 -9.07 11.34
C ARG A 166 1.98 -8.50 12.69
N ALA A 167 3.25 -8.74 13.00
CA ALA A 167 3.92 -8.15 14.14
C ALA A 167 4.19 -6.65 13.90
N LYS A 168 4.05 -5.85 14.96
CA LYS A 168 4.33 -4.41 14.93
C LYS A 168 5.47 -4.02 15.88
N LYS A 169 5.45 -4.54 17.11
CA LYS A 169 6.40 -4.16 18.17
C LYS A 169 6.80 -5.40 18.97
N LEU A 170 8.10 -5.56 19.23
CA LEU A 170 8.67 -6.72 19.94
C LEU A 170 8.21 -8.08 19.39
N SER A 171 8.03 -8.20 18.07
CA SER A 171 7.50 -9.42 17.43
C SER A 171 6.07 -9.81 17.84
N TYR A 172 5.30 -8.92 18.48
CA TYR A 172 3.88 -9.13 18.79
C TYR A 172 2.97 -8.34 17.84
N CYS A 173 1.79 -8.90 17.56
CA CYS A 173 0.68 -8.13 17.00
C CYS A 173 0.10 -7.17 18.05
N LYS A 174 -0.75 -6.21 17.63
CA LYS A 174 -1.34 -5.21 18.55
C LYS A 174 -2.04 -5.85 19.75
N ARG A 175 -2.80 -6.93 19.53
CA ARG A 175 -3.55 -7.63 20.59
C ARG A 175 -2.61 -8.27 21.61
N HIS A 176 -1.72 -9.15 21.15
CA HIS A 176 -0.81 -9.88 22.04
C HIS A 176 0.24 -8.97 22.70
N TYR A 177 0.59 -7.83 22.08
CA TYR A 177 1.45 -6.85 22.72
C TYR A 177 0.77 -6.25 23.95
N SER A 178 -0.53 -5.95 23.89
CA SER A 178 -1.28 -5.45 25.05
C SER A 178 -1.38 -6.50 26.16
N GLU A 179 -1.64 -7.76 25.81
CA GLU A 179 -1.66 -8.87 26.78
C GLU A 179 -0.29 -9.04 27.46
N TYR A 180 0.80 -9.03 26.68
CA TYR A 180 2.17 -9.07 27.21
C TYR A 180 2.46 -7.92 28.18
N MET A 181 2.04 -6.70 27.84
CA MET A 181 2.23 -5.53 28.71
C MET A 181 1.42 -5.66 30.02
N ASN A 182 0.20 -6.20 29.96
CA ASN A 182 -0.63 -6.40 31.15
C ASN A 182 -0.01 -7.45 32.09
N GLN A 183 0.51 -8.56 31.54
CA GLN A 183 1.19 -9.60 32.32
C GLN A 183 2.45 -9.05 33.02
N ASN A 184 3.22 -8.19 32.33
CA ASN A 184 4.39 -7.56 32.95
C ASN A 184 4.00 -6.58 34.07
N GLN A 185 2.87 -5.88 33.96
CA GLN A 185 2.38 -5.00 35.02
C GLN A 185 1.93 -5.80 36.25
N SER A 186 1.17 -6.89 36.06
CA SER A 186 0.74 -7.75 37.19
C SER A 186 1.90 -8.44 37.89
N ASN A 187 2.95 -8.82 37.16
CA ASN A 187 4.13 -9.42 37.78
C ASN A 187 4.92 -8.40 38.60
N SER A 188 4.94 -7.13 38.18
CA SER A 188 5.59 -6.05 38.94
C SER A 188 4.88 -5.74 40.26
N THR A 189 3.56 -5.92 40.36
CA THR A 189 2.83 -5.67 41.61
C THR A 189 3.05 -6.77 42.64
N ASN A 190 3.13 -8.02 42.20
CA ASN A 190 3.28 -9.16 43.11
C ASN A 190 4.65 -9.19 43.80
N MET A 191 5.72 -8.70 43.15
CA MET A 191 7.04 -8.64 43.78
C MET A 191 7.15 -7.60 44.91
N LYS A 192 6.22 -6.63 44.97
CA LYS A 192 6.27 -5.59 46.01
C LYS A 192 5.61 -6.02 47.32
N THR A 193 4.65 -6.95 47.28
CA THR A 193 3.93 -7.40 48.48
C THR A 193 4.68 -8.46 49.30
N GLU A 194 5.76 -9.02 48.75
CA GLU A 194 6.56 -10.06 49.41
C GLU A 194 7.64 -9.49 50.34
N THR A 195 7.97 -8.20 50.22
CA THR A 195 8.96 -7.54 51.08
C THR A 195 8.40 -7.01 52.41
N ASP A 196 7.08 -6.90 52.54
CA ASP A 196 6.44 -6.26 53.70
C ASP A 196 5.92 -7.27 54.75
N ASN A 197 6.13 -8.58 54.55
CA ASN A 197 5.65 -9.66 55.45
C ASN A 197 6.80 -10.41 56.15
N LYS A 198 7.93 -9.74 56.40
CA LYS A 198 9.14 -10.36 56.96
C LYS A 198 9.58 -9.76 58.30
N ASP A 199 8.64 -9.22 59.06
CA ASP A 199 8.83 -8.72 60.44
C ASP A 199 8.02 -9.54 61.45
#